data_AF-A0A967PZF2-F1
#
_entry.id   AF-A0A967PZF2-F1
#
_cell.length_a   1.000
_cell.length_b   1.000
_cell.length_c   1.000
_cell.angle_alpha   90.00
_cell.angle_beta   90.00
_cell.angle_gamma   90.00
#
_symmetry.space_group_name_H-M   'P 1'
#
loop_
_entity.id
_entity.type
_entity.pdbx_description
1 polymer ?
#
loop_
_entity_poly.entity_id
_entity_poly.type
_entity_poly.pdbx_seq_one_letter_code
_entity_poly.pdbx_strand_id
1 'polypeptide(L)' 'MDKYRCIICDYIYDPAEGDPGNGIDPGTSF' A
#
# COMPACT_ATOMS: atom_id res chain seq x y z
N MET A 1 5.22 -6.44 -7.56
CA MET A 1 3.95 -5.77 -7.27
C MET A 1 4.18 -4.30 -7.51
N ASP A 2 3.26 -3.65 -8.22
CA ASP A 2 3.39 -2.22 -8.48
C ASP A 2 3.01 -1.42 -7.23
N LYS A 3 3.73 -0.32 -6.99
CA LYS A 3 3.40 0.61 -5.90
C LYS A 3 2.26 1.53 -6.36
N TYR A 4 1.36 1.87 -5.46
CA TYR A 4 0.21 2.72 -5.75
C TYR A 4 0.39 4.07 -5.09
N ARG A 5 0.21 5.15 -5.84
CA ARG A 5 0.26 6.52 -5.31
C ARG A 5 -1.14 7.12 -5.27
N CYS A 6 -1.57 7.57 -4.10
CA CYS A 6 -2.77 8.38 -3.98
C CYS A 6 -2.57 9.71 -4.70
N ILE A 7 -3.40 10.02 -5.70
CA ILE A 7 -3.30 11.27 -6.46
C ILE A 7 -3.79 12.52 -5.70
N ILE A 8 -4.40 12.32 -4.53
CA ILE A 8 -4.97 13.41 -3.72
C ILE A 8 -3.98 13.86 -2.65
N CYS A 9 -3.29 12.92 -1.99
CA CYS A 9 -2.43 13.20 -0.84
C CYS A 9 -1.00 12.65 -0.97
N ASP A 10 -0.65 12.05 -2.11
CA ASP A 10 0.67 11.48 -2.41
C ASP A 10 1.14 10.32 -1.52
N TYR A 11 0.25 9.74 -0.71
CA TYR A 11 0.53 8.50 0.00
C TYR A 11 0.91 7.38 -0.98
N ILE A 12 1.96 6.62 -0.67
CA ILE A 12 2.44 5.49 -1.47
C ILE A 12 2.15 4.20 -0.70
N TYR A 13 1.27 3.37 -1.26
CA TYR A 13 1.06 2.01 -0.83
C TYR A 13 2.07 1.09 -1.52
N ASP A 14 2.88 0.38 -0.74
CA ASP A 14 3.74 -0.69 -1.22
C ASP A 14 3.12 -2.05 -0.85
N PRO A 15 2.55 -2.81 -1.81
CA PRO A 15 2.04 -4.15 -1.55
C PRO A 15 3.05 -5.07 -0.87
N ALA A 16 4.36 -4.89 -1.09
CA ALA A 16 5.38 -5.72 -0.45
C ALA A 16 5.48 -5.46 1.06
N GLU A 17 5.14 -4.25 1.51
CA GLU A 17 5.12 -3.87 2.92
C GLU A 17 3.73 -4.03 3.55
N GLY A 18 2.68 -3.95 2.72
CA GLY A 18 1.29 -3.92 3.20
C GLY A 18 1.00 -2.63 3.96
N ASP A 19 0.07 -2.71 4.90
CA ASP A 19 -0.20 -1.65 5.88
C ASP A 19 -0.69 -2.28 7.21
N PRO A 20 0.22 -2.86 8.01
CA PRO A 20 -0.15 -3.59 9.23
C PRO A 20 -0.87 -2.72 10.27
N GLY A 21 -0.60 -1.40 10.28
CA GLY A 21 -1.29 -0.46 11.17
C GLY A 21 -2.78 -0.32 10.86
N ASN A 22 -3.17 -0.56 9.61
CA ASN A 22 -4.55 -0.57 9.13
C ASN A 22 -5.06 -2.00 8.83
N GLY A 23 -4.33 -3.04 9.25
CA GLY A 23 -4.75 -4.44 9.12
C GLY A 23 -4.61 -5.02 7.71
N ILE A 24 -3.72 -4.47 6.88
CA ILE A 24 -3.42 -4.98 5.55
C ILE A 24 -2.08 -5.72 5.61
N ASP A 25 -2.12 -7.03 5.35
CA ASP A 25 -0.91 -7.86 5.39
C ASP A 25 0.02 -7.57 4.20
N PRO A 26 1.35 -7.76 4.38
CA PRO A 26 2.31 -7.77 3.27
C PRO A 26 1.91 -8.77 2.18
N GLY A 27 2.08 -8.37 0.92
CA GLY A 27 1.70 -9.14 -0.26
C GLY A 27 0.26 -8.90 -0.74
N THR A 28 -0.49 -8.01 -0.10
CA THR A 28 -1.85 -7.66 -0.54
C THR A 28 -1.80 -6.72 -1.74
N SER A 29 -2.37 -7.10 -2.89
CA SER A 29 -2.48 -6.20 -4.05
C SER A 29 -3.62 -5.20 -3.86
N PHE A 30 -3.39 -3.95 -4.26
CA PHE A 30 -4.43 -2.93 -4.38
C PHE A 30 -5.13 -3.00 -5.75
#